data_AF-A0A3D1CMY3-F1
#
_entry.id   AF-A0A3D1CMY3-F1
#
_cell.length_a   1.000
_cell.length_b   1.000
_cell.length_c   1.000
_cell.angle_alpha   90.00
_cell.angle_beta   90.00
_cell.angle_gamma   90.00
#
_symmetry.space_group_name_H-M   'P 1'
#
loop_
_entity.id
_entity.type
_entity.pdbx_description
1 polymer ?
#
loop_
_entity_poly.entity_id
_entity_poly.type
_entity_poly.pdbx_seq_one_letter_code
_entity_poly.pdbx_strand_id
1 'polypeptide(L)'
;ITEIDPICALQAAMEGYRIVTMDEVADKADIFVTATGNINVINHDHMAAMRNEAIVCNIGHFDNEIDVASLRNYEWENIKPQVDHVIFPDGKRIILLAEGRLVNLGCATGHPSFVMSASFTNQVMAQIELWHNSANYENKVYVLPKRLDEKVARLHLGRIGANLTELNAEQAKYLGLEQQGPYKPEHYRY
;
A
#
# COMPACT_ATOMS: atom_id res chain seq x y z
N ILE A 1 1.63 -15.41 -0.43
CA ILE A 1 0.87 -14.34 0.27
C ILE A 1 0.44 -14.89 1.62
N THR A 2 0.56 -14.09 2.67
CA THR A 2 0.02 -14.38 4.01
C THR A 2 -1.18 -13.45 4.23
N GLU A 3 -2.31 -13.96 4.68
CA GLU A 3 -3.47 -13.13 5.01
C GLU A 3 -4.30 -13.73 6.15
N ILE A 4 -4.87 -12.85 6.97
CA ILE A 4 -5.86 -13.13 8.00
C ILE A 4 -7.28 -12.95 7.49
N ASP A 5 -7.51 -12.09 6.49
CA ASP A 5 -8.84 -11.87 5.91
C ASP A 5 -9.13 -12.90 4.80
N PRO A 6 -10.20 -13.71 4.93
CA PRO A 6 -10.53 -14.74 3.94
C PRO A 6 -10.95 -14.18 2.57
N ILE A 7 -11.51 -12.96 2.50
CA ILE A 7 -11.87 -12.31 1.24
C ILE A 7 -10.59 -11.95 0.47
N CYS A 8 -9.65 -11.29 1.13
CA CYS A 8 -8.35 -10.93 0.55
C CYS A 8 -7.52 -12.17 0.20
N ALA A 9 -7.52 -13.19 1.05
CA ALA A 9 -6.86 -14.47 0.76
C ALA A 9 -7.43 -15.14 -0.49
N LEU A 10 -8.77 -15.17 -0.63
CA LEU A 10 -9.41 -15.73 -1.83
C LEU A 10 -9.08 -14.89 -3.08
N GLN A 11 -9.08 -13.56 -2.99
CA GLN A 11 -8.66 -12.69 -4.09
C GLN A 11 -7.24 -13.02 -4.55
N ALA A 12 -6.28 -13.10 -3.62
CA ALA A 12 -4.90 -13.46 -3.95
C ALA A 12 -4.79 -14.88 -4.52
N ALA A 13 -5.55 -15.85 -4.01
CA ALA A 13 -5.57 -17.21 -4.54
C ALA A 13 -6.11 -17.24 -5.98
N MET A 14 -7.11 -16.40 -6.28
CA MET A 14 -7.70 -16.32 -7.62
C MET A 14 -6.74 -15.72 -8.66
N GLU A 15 -5.79 -14.88 -8.24
CA GLU A 15 -4.68 -14.39 -9.07
C GLU A 15 -3.54 -15.43 -9.22
N GLY A 16 -3.71 -16.64 -8.68
CA GLY A 16 -2.74 -17.73 -8.77
C GLY A 16 -1.65 -17.69 -7.70
N TYR A 17 -1.73 -16.81 -6.71
CA TYR A 17 -0.79 -16.79 -5.61
C TYR A 17 -1.08 -17.89 -4.60
N ARG A 18 -0.01 -18.51 -4.09
CA ARG A 18 -0.08 -19.44 -2.97
C ARG A 18 -0.41 -18.66 -1.68
N ILE A 19 -1.48 -19.06 -1.00
CA ILE A 19 -1.77 -18.60 0.37
C ILE A 19 -1.07 -19.55 1.34
N VAL A 20 -0.24 -18.98 2.19
CA VAL A 20 0.65 -19.70 3.12
C VAL A 20 0.71 -18.94 4.44
N THR A 21 1.19 -19.57 5.49
CA THR A 21 1.51 -18.86 6.75
C THR A 21 2.97 -18.40 6.73
N MET A 22 3.32 -17.42 7.58
CA MET A 22 4.72 -17.00 7.72
C MET A 22 5.59 -18.14 8.26
N ASP A 23 5.09 -18.89 9.24
CA ASP A 23 5.75 -20.07 9.82
C ASP A 23 6.09 -21.14 8.77
N GLU A 24 5.21 -21.35 7.78
CA GLU A 24 5.42 -22.34 6.72
C GLU A 24 6.55 -21.97 5.75
N VAL A 25 6.87 -20.69 5.59
CA VAL A 25 7.75 -20.20 4.53
C VAL A 25 8.94 -19.38 5.02
N ALA A 26 9.06 -19.14 6.33
CA ALA A 26 10.18 -18.41 6.92
C ALA A 26 11.53 -19.01 6.48
N ASP A 27 11.66 -20.34 6.44
CA ASP A 27 12.87 -21.07 6.02
C ASP A 27 12.99 -21.26 4.49
N LYS A 28 12.01 -20.78 3.71
CA LYS A 28 11.86 -21.09 2.27
C LYS A 28 11.87 -19.91 1.33
N ALA A 29 11.43 -18.74 1.76
CA ALA A 29 11.42 -17.57 0.89
C ALA A 29 12.78 -16.86 0.89
N ASP A 30 13.08 -16.18 -0.21
CA ASP A 30 14.32 -15.42 -0.39
C ASP A 30 14.10 -13.91 -0.15
N ILE A 31 12.86 -13.44 -0.33
CA ILE A 31 12.45 -12.05 -0.13
C ILE A 31 11.17 -11.99 0.68
N PHE A 32 11.18 -11.16 1.71
CA PHE A 32 10.06 -10.92 2.62
C PHE A 32 9.68 -9.44 2.59
N VAL A 33 8.40 -9.18 2.34
CA VAL A 33 7.83 -7.82 2.30
C VAL A 33 6.60 -7.77 3.19
N THR A 34 6.62 -6.94 4.22
CA THR A 34 5.43 -6.65 5.04
C THR A 34 4.64 -5.48 4.45
N ALA A 35 3.31 -5.60 4.42
CA ALA A 35 2.40 -4.64 3.79
C ALA A 35 1.02 -4.63 4.49
N THR A 36 1.00 -4.77 5.83
CA THR A 36 -0.21 -5.07 6.60
C THR A 36 -0.75 -3.87 7.39
N GLY A 37 0.11 -2.91 7.74
CA GLY A 37 -0.19 -1.87 8.72
C GLY A 37 -0.33 -2.38 10.16
N ASN A 38 0.12 -3.60 10.46
CA ASN A 38 0.00 -4.24 11.77
C ASN A 38 1.34 -4.22 12.55
N ILE A 39 1.48 -5.04 13.58
CA ILE A 39 2.69 -5.15 14.39
C ILE A 39 3.22 -6.58 14.39
N ASN A 40 4.54 -6.74 14.44
CA ASN A 40 5.24 -8.03 14.61
C ASN A 40 4.80 -9.13 13.64
N VAL A 41 4.52 -8.75 12.39
CA VAL A 41 4.16 -9.68 11.30
C VAL A 41 5.33 -10.59 10.97
N ILE A 42 6.53 -10.00 10.94
CA ILE A 42 7.79 -10.74 10.92
C ILE A 42 8.44 -10.56 12.29
N ASN A 43 8.34 -11.59 13.14
CA ASN A 43 8.95 -11.61 14.46
C ASN A 43 10.39 -12.13 14.41
N HIS A 44 11.05 -12.12 15.57
CA HIS A 44 12.38 -12.67 15.78
C HIS A 44 12.55 -14.09 15.21
N ASP A 45 11.64 -15.01 15.57
CA ASP A 45 11.78 -16.43 15.25
C ASP A 45 11.64 -16.70 13.76
N HIS A 46 10.79 -15.96 13.05
CA HIS A 46 10.74 -15.98 11.60
C HIS A 46 12.12 -15.63 11.00
N MET A 47 12.73 -14.54 11.47
CA MET A 47 14.03 -14.08 10.97
C MET A 47 15.17 -15.03 11.36
N ALA A 48 15.08 -15.68 12.53
CA ALA A 48 16.00 -16.73 12.95
C ALA A 48 15.89 -17.99 12.06
N ALA A 49 14.70 -18.30 11.54
CA ALA A 49 14.47 -19.42 10.63
C ALA A 49 14.83 -19.13 9.16
N MET A 50 14.94 -17.86 8.77
CA MET A 50 15.26 -17.46 7.40
C MET A 50 16.56 -18.07 6.87
N ARG A 51 16.65 -18.19 5.55
CA ARG A 51 17.86 -18.59 4.84
C ARG A 51 18.94 -17.51 4.94
N ASN A 52 20.19 -17.92 4.74
CA ASN A 52 21.30 -16.98 4.59
C ASN A 52 21.07 -16.06 3.39
N GLU A 53 21.35 -14.76 3.56
CA GLU A 53 21.11 -13.68 2.59
C GLU A 53 19.64 -13.42 2.25
N ALA A 54 18.68 -13.87 3.06
CA ALA A 54 17.28 -13.49 2.89
C ALA A 54 17.12 -11.96 3.01
N ILE A 55 16.34 -11.37 2.09
CA ILE A 55 16.05 -9.93 2.09
C ILE A 55 14.75 -9.69 2.84
N VAL A 56 14.78 -8.78 3.82
CA VAL A 56 13.62 -8.42 4.64
C VAL A 56 13.37 -6.93 4.52
N CYS A 57 12.14 -6.55 4.17
CA CYS A 57 11.75 -5.16 4.09
C CYS A 57 10.26 -4.94 4.40
N ASN A 58 9.92 -3.66 4.61
CA ASN A 58 8.58 -3.23 4.93
C ASN A 58 8.15 -2.13 3.96
N ILE A 59 6.92 -2.21 3.47
CA ILE A 59 6.28 -1.17 2.64
C ILE A 59 4.92 -0.73 3.19
N GLY A 60 4.54 -1.20 4.37
CA GLY A 60 3.36 -0.70 5.09
C GLY A 60 3.65 0.55 5.91
N HIS A 61 2.84 0.81 6.93
CA HIS A 61 2.71 2.19 7.46
C HIS A 61 3.85 2.63 8.41
N PHE A 62 4.29 1.75 9.32
CA PHE A 62 5.30 2.04 10.34
C PHE A 62 6.37 0.96 10.41
N ASP A 63 7.44 1.22 11.15
CA ASP A 63 8.60 0.34 11.38
C ASP A 63 8.29 -0.92 12.24
N ASN A 64 7.11 -1.00 12.83
CA ASN A 64 6.75 -2.08 13.77
C ASN A 64 6.20 -3.35 13.11
N GLU A 65 6.05 -3.40 11.78
CA GLU A 65 5.63 -4.64 11.11
C GLU A 65 6.69 -5.74 11.21
N ILE A 66 7.95 -5.35 11.32
CA ILE A 66 9.09 -6.23 11.56
C ILE A 66 9.59 -5.95 12.97
N ASP A 67 9.81 -6.99 13.77
CA ASP A 67 10.37 -6.85 15.12
C ASP A 67 11.89 -6.59 15.05
N VAL A 68 12.28 -5.42 14.54
CA VAL A 68 13.68 -4.99 14.42
C VAL A 68 14.33 -4.80 15.79
N ALA A 69 13.53 -4.46 16.82
CA ALA A 69 14.02 -4.29 18.18
C ALA A 69 14.64 -5.59 18.72
N SER A 70 14.01 -6.75 18.44
CA SER A 70 14.54 -8.06 18.84
C SER A 70 15.94 -8.35 18.27
N LEU A 71 16.31 -7.73 17.14
CA LEU A 71 17.58 -7.96 16.46
C LEU A 71 18.73 -7.09 16.99
N ARG A 72 18.46 -6.12 17.87
CA ARG A 72 19.47 -5.14 18.32
C ARG A 72 20.59 -5.74 19.18
N ASN A 73 20.39 -6.96 19.68
CA ASN A 73 21.41 -7.70 20.42
C ASN A 73 22.37 -8.50 19.51
N TYR A 74 22.12 -8.53 18.20
CA TYR A 74 23.00 -9.17 17.23
C TYR A 74 24.06 -8.23 16.70
N GLU A 75 25.05 -8.80 16.01
CA GLU A 75 26.03 -8.01 15.27
C GLU A 75 25.39 -7.48 13.98
N TRP A 76 25.61 -6.18 13.70
CA TRP A 76 25.12 -5.51 12.51
C TRP A 76 26.30 -5.01 11.68
N GLU A 77 26.31 -5.35 10.40
CA GLU A 77 27.32 -4.90 9.43
C GLU A 77 26.61 -4.03 8.39
N ASN A 78 26.87 -2.71 8.41
CA ASN A 78 26.29 -1.81 7.41
C ASN A 78 26.95 -2.06 6.05
N ILE A 79 26.15 -2.42 5.04
CA ILE A 79 26.63 -2.63 3.67
C ILE A 79 26.74 -1.28 2.96
N LYS A 80 25.68 -0.48 3.07
CA LYS A 80 25.57 0.89 2.54
C LYS A 80 24.42 1.61 3.26
N PRO A 81 24.18 2.91 3.01
CA PRO A 81 23.03 3.60 3.58
C PRO A 81 21.72 2.81 3.35
N GLN A 82 21.01 2.51 4.45
CA GLN A 82 19.70 1.84 4.48
C GLN A 82 19.74 0.37 4.05
N VAL A 83 20.91 -0.27 4.08
CA VAL A 83 21.07 -1.70 3.84
C VAL A 83 22.06 -2.26 4.85
N ASP A 84 21.56 -3.14 5.70
CA ASP A 84 22.31 -3.70 6.82
C ASP A 84 22.26 -5.22 6.77
N HIS A 85 23.39 -5.86 7.06
CA HIS A 85 23.42 -7.25 7.46
C HIS A 85 23.13 -7.36 8.96
N VAL A 86 22.25 -8.28 9.33
CA VAL A 86 22.09 -8.75 10.71
C VAL A 86 22.64 -10.16 10.80
N ILE A 87 23.65 -10.36 11.66
CA ILE A 87 24.43 -11.59 11.76
C ILE A 87 23.96 -12.40 12.97
N PHE A 88 23.39 -13.58 12.71
CA PHE A 88 22.93 -14.51 13.73
C PHE A 88 24.10 -15.33 14.33
N PRO A 89 23.92 -15.94 15.51
CA PRO A 89 24.99 -16.67 16.21
C PRO A 89 25.58 -17.86 15.45
N ASP A 90 24.84 -18.43 14.49
CA ASP A 90 25.27 -19.51 13.61
C ASP A 90 26.06 -19.03 12.39
N GLY A 91 26.30 -17.71 12.28
CA GLY A 91 27.01 -17.08 11.17
C GLY A 91 26.11 -16.74 9.98
N LYS A 92 24.82 -17.11 10.03
CA LYS A 92 23.84 -16.74 9.01
C LYS A 92 23.60 -15.22 9.05
N ARG A 93 23.45 -14.62 7.87
CA ARG A 93 23.13 -13.20 7.69
C ARG A 93 21.76 -13.05 7.05
N ILE A 94 21.03 -12.02 7.44
CA ILE A 94 19.89 -11.50 6.66
C ILE A 94 20.19 -10.07 6.21
N ILE A 95 19.63 -9.66 5.08
CA ILE A 95 19.72 -8.30 4.56
C ILE A 95 18.45 -7.55 4.97
N LEU A 96 18.57 -6.61 5.91
CA LEU A 96 17.47 -5.74 6.33
C LEU A 96 17.54 -4.41 5.58
N LEU A 97 16.42 -4.02 4.96
CA LEU A 97 16.31 -2.75 4.23
C LEU A 97 15.66 -1.67 5.10
N ALA A 98 16.25 -0.47 5.04
CA ALA A 98 15.78 0.75 5.72
C ALA A 98 15.51 0.57 7.22
N GLU A 99 16.18 -0.39 7.88
CA GLU A 99 15.93 -0.77 9.27
C GLU A 99 14.44 -1.06 9.56
N GLY A 100 13.73 -1.68 8.60
CA GLY A 100 12.31 -2.01 8.73
C GLY A 100 11.34 -0.84 8.49
N ARG A 101 11.83 0.35 8.14
CA ARG A 101 10.99 1.47 7.65
C ARG A 101 10.59 1.27 6.19
N LEU A 102 9.72 2.16 5.69
CA LEU A 102 9.23 2.21 4.31
C LEU A 102 10.34 2.09 3.27
N VAL A 103 10.48 0.92 2.65
CA VAL A 103 11.59 0.58 1.74
C VAL A 103 11.57 1.41 0.45
N ASN A 104 10.38 1.70 -0.08
CA ASN A 104 10.22 2.46 -1.32
C ASN A 104 10.69 3.93 -1.17
N LEU A 105 10.58 4.49 0.03
CA LEU A 105 11.05 5.85 0.35
C LEU A 105 12.49 5.84 0.90
N GLY A 106 12.84 4.85 1.70
CA GLY A 106 14.17 4.75 2.32
C GLY A 106 15.26 4.30 1.36
N CYS A 107 14.94 3.40 0.43
CA CYS A 107 15.90 2.80 -0.50
C CYS A 107 15.71 3.26 -1.96
N ALA A 108 14.68 4.06 -2.24
CA ALA A 108 14.39 4.60 -3.58
C ALA A 108 13.76 6.01 -3.46
N THR A 109 12.86 6.36 -4.38
CA THR A 109 12.27 7.71 -4.48
C THR A 109 10.75 7.73 -4.27
N GLY A 110 10.19 6.66 -3.71
CA GLY A 110 8.76 6.51 -3.48
C GLY A 110 7.96 6.31 -4.77
N HIS A 111 6.70 6.75 -4.73
CA HIS A 111 5.80 6.63 -5.86
C HIS A 111 6.14 7.65 -6.97
N PRO A 112 6.05 7.26 -8.26
CA PRO A 112 6.26 8.19 -9.38
C PRO A 112 5.31 9.38 -9.37
N SER A 113 5.72 10.49 -9.98
CA SER A 113 4.96 11.75 -9.98
C SER A 113 3.52 11.61 -10.51
N PHE A 114 3.28 10.74 -11.49
CA PHE A 114 1.93 10.59 -12.08
C PHE A 114 0.91 10.01 -11.10
N VAL A 115 1.27 8.99 -10.33
CA VAL A 115 0.37 8.44 -9.30
C VAL A 115 0.23 9.41 -8.12
N MET A 116 1.30 10.13 -7.77
CA MET A 116 1.23 11.17 -6.74
C MET A 116 0.37 12.36 -7.16
N SER A 117 0.29 12.66 -8.47
CA SER A 117 -0.59 13.70 -9.00
C SER A 117 -2.06 13.43 -8.68
N ALA A 118 -2.51 12.17 -8.76
CA ALA A 118 -3.88 11.81 -8.40
C ALA A 118 -4.14 12.06 -6.91
N SER A 119 -3.24 11.58 -6.04
CA SER A 119 -3.33 11.79 -4.59
C SER A 119 -3.30 13.27 -4.20
N PHE A 120 -2.39 14.06 -4.78
CA PHE A 120 -2.26 15.48 -4.46
C PHE A 120 -3.38 16.33 -5.06
N THR A 121 -3.98 15.92 -6.18
CA THR A 121 -5.20 16.57 -6.68
C THR A 121 -6.34 16.38 -5.69
N ASN A 122 -6.52 15.17 -5.13
CA ASN A 122 -7.49 14.92 -4.06
C ASN A 122 -7.22 15.82 -2.84
N GLN A 123 -5.97 15.90 -2.38
CA GLN A 123 -5.61 16.78 -1.27
C GLN A 123 -5.97 18.25 -1.52
N VAL A 124 -5.62 18.79 -2.70
CA VAL A 124 -5.96 20.18 -3.06
C VAL A 124 -7.47 20.40 -3.13
N MET A 125 -8.23 19.46 -3.71
CA MET A 125 -9.70 19.57 -3.76
C MET A 125 -10.32 19.55 -2.37
N ALA A 126 -9.82 18.69 -1.47
CA ALA A 126 -10.26 18.64 -0.07
C ALA A 126 -9.93 19.95 0.67
N GLN A 127 -8.74 20.51 0.47
CA GLN A 127 -8.34 21.79 1.07
C GLN A 127 -9.25 22.93 0.59
N ILE A 128 -9.55 23.00 -0.70
CA ILE A 128 -10.47 24.00 -1.27
C ILE A 128 -11.87 23.86 -0.65
N GLU A 129 -12.38 22.63 -0.56
CA GLU A 129 -13.69 22.34 0.01
C GLU A 129 -13.77 22.76 1.49
N LEU A 130 -12.81 22.35 2.31
CA LEU A 130 -12.80 22.72 3.72
C LEU A 130 -12.60 24.23 3.92
N TRP A 131 -11.76 24.86 3.10
CA TRP A 131 -11.52 26.31 3.20
C TRP A 131 -12.78 27.13 2.92
N HIS A 132 -13.52 26.80 1.85
CA HIS A 132 -14.70 27.55 1.44
C HIS A 132 -15.98 27.12 2.15
N ASN A 133 -16.09 25.86 2.54
CA ASN A 133 -17.35 25.25 3.01
C ASN A 133 -17.25 24.64 4.41
N SER A 134 -16.22 24.95 5.21
CA SER A 134 -16.03 24.40 6.57
C SER A 134 -17.27 24.42 7.46
N ALA A 135 -18.12 25.45 7.36
CA ALA A 135 -19.36 25.56 8.13
C ALA A 135 -20.40 24.46 7.82
N ASN A 136 -20.26 23.76 6.68
CA ASN A 136 -21.12 22.65 6.29
C ASN A 136 -20.68 21.30 6.87
N TYR A 137 -19.54 21.26 7.57
CA TYR A 137 -18.96 20.04 8.12
C TYR A 137 -18.99 20.06 9.66
N GLU A 138 -19.32 18.91 10.23
CA GLU A 138 -19.18 18.67 11.67
C GLU A 138 -17.77 18.14 11.97
N ASN A 139 -17.45 17.94 13.25
CA ASN A 139 -16.22 17.27 13.66
C ASN A 139 -16.32 15.75 13.45
N LYS A 140 -16.32 15.33 12.18
CA LYS A 140 -16.38 13.93 11.73
C LYS A 140 -15.34 13.69 10.65
N VAL A 141 -15.05 12.42 10.37
CA VAL A 141 -14.23 12.04 9.21
C VAL A 141 -15.14 11.96 7.99
N TYR A 142 -14.81 12.71 6.95
CA TYR A 142 -15.53 12.73 5.69
C TYR A 142 -14.65 12.17 4.57
N VAL A 143 -15.30 11.63 3.55
CA VAL A 143 -14.69 11.31 2.26
C VAL A 143 -15.07 12.39 1.25
N LEU A 144 -14.21 12.60 0.24
CA LEU A 144 -14.55 13.52 -0.83
C LEU A 144 -15.81 13.03 -1.57
N PRO A 145 -16.73 13.95 -1.93
CA PRO A 145 -17.88 13.60 -2.76
C PRO A 145 -17.46 12.91 -4.05
N LYS A 146 -18.19 11.87 -4.46
CA LYS A 146 -17.89 11.04 -5.64
C LYS A 146 -17.66 11.84 -6.93
N ARG A 147 -18.35 12.96 -7.11
CA ARG A 147 -18.16 13.87 -8.26
C ARG A 147 -16.76 14.47 -8.31
N LEU A 148 -16.14 14.75 -7.16
CA LEU A 148 -14.76 15.25 -7.10
C LEU A 148 -13.77 14.13 -7.39
N ASP A 149 -14.03 12.91 -6.92
CA ASP A 149 -13.19 11.74 -7.24
C ASP A 149 -13.19 11.45 -8.76
N GLU A 150 -14.37 11.45 -9.39
CA GLU A 150 -14.48 11.33 -10.86
C GLU A 150 -13.80 12.49 -11.60
N LYS A 151 -13.82 13.70 -11.04
CA LYS A 151 -13.10 14.85 -11.61
C LYS A 151 -11.60 14.63 -11.54
N VAL A 152 -11.06 14.11 -10.43
CA VAL A 152 -9.64 13.78 -10.29
C VAL A 152 -9.25 12.77 -11.36
N ALA A 153 -10.00 11.68 -11.51
CA ALA A 153 -9.74 10.69 -12.56
C ALA A 153 -9.76 11.33 -13.98
N ARG A 154 -10.79 12.13 -14.29
CA ARG A 154 -10.95 12.78 -15.59
C ARG A 154 -9.78 13.69 -15.95
N LEU A 155 -9.22 14.42 -14.98
CA LEU A 155 -8.07 15.31 -15.19
C LEU A 155 -6.80 14.56 -15.66
N HIS A 156 -6.68 13.26 -15.39
CA HIS A 156 -5.50 12.46 -15.71
C HIS A 156 -5.60 11.70 -17.04
N LEU A 157 -6.82 11.49 -17.58
CA LEU A 157 -7.06 10.68 -18.78
C LEU A 157 -6.33 11.20 -20.03
N GLY A 158 -6.36 12.52 -20.25
CA GLY A 158 -5.73 13.13 -21.42
C GLY A 158 -4.21 12.88 -21.48
N ARG A 159 -3.54 12.80 -20.32
CA ARG A 159 -2.09 12.57 -20.26
C ARG A 159 -1.69 11.16 -20.74
N ILE A 160 -2.57 10.18 -20.58
CA ILE A 160 -2.35 8.78 -20.96
C ILE A 160 -3.02 8.42 -22.29
N GLY A 161 -3.58 9.39 -23.01
CA GLY A 161 -4.25 9.17 -24.30
C GLY A 161 -5.57 8.43 -24.20
N ALA A 162 -6.20 8.42 -23.01
CA ALA A 162 -7.49 7.79 -22.81
C ALA A 162 -8.62 8.72 -23.25
N ASN A 163 -9.46 8.25 -24.18
CA ASN A 163 -10.65 8.96 -24.64
C ASN A 163 -11.88 8.40 -23.92
N LEU A 164 -12.60 9.27 -23.19
CA LEU A 164 -13.78 8.85 -22.44
C LEU A 164 -15.01 8.85 -23.35
N THR A 165 -15.79 7.78 -23.32
CA THR A 165 -17.10 7.74 -23.99
C THR A 165 -18.15 8.50 -23.18
N GLU A 166 -19.00 9.26 -23.84
CA GLU A 166 -20.10 9.98 -23.20
C GLU A 166 -21.41 9.19 -23.30
N LEU A 167 -22.18 9.15 -22.21
CA LEU A 167 -23.53 8.59 -22.23
C LEU A 167 -24.43 9.48 -23.10
N ASN A 168 -25.18 8.87 -24.02
CA ASN A 168 -26.29 9.58 -24.65
C ASN A 168 -27.51 9.66 -23.70
N ALA A 169 -28.49 10.49 -24.04
CA ALA A 169 -29.64 10.74 -23.18
C ALA A 169 -30.48 9.47 -22.91
N GLU A 170 -30.58 8.56 -23.89
CA GLU A 170 -31.30 7.30 -23.75
C GLU A 170 -30.61 6.35 -22.76
N GLN A 171 -29.29 6.21 -22.87
CA GLN A 171 -28.47 5.39 -21.97
C GLN A 171 -28.50 5.93 -20.53
N ALA A 172 -28.36 7.25 -20.36
CA ALA A 172 -28.41 7.89 -19.04
C ALA A 172 -29.77 7.67 -18.37
N LYS A 173 -30.87 7.86 -19.12
CA LYS A 173 -32.23 7.57 -18.64
C LYS A 173 -32.41 6.09 -18.29
N TYR A 174 -31.91 5.19 -19.12
CA TYR A 174 -31.99 3.74 -18.88
C TYR A 174 -31.29 3.33 -17.59
N LEU A 175 -30.11 3.90 -17.32
CA LEU A 175 -29.33 3.63 -16.11
C LEU A 175 -29.82 4.41 -14.88
N GLY A 176 -30.70 5.40 -15.05
CA GLY A 176 -31.13 6.29 -13.97
C GLY A 176 -30.01 7.20 -13.47
N LEU A 177 -29.12 7.64 -14.36
CA LEU A 177 -27.95 8.46 -14.05
C LEU A 177 -28.02 9.81 -14.79
N GLU A 178 -27.34 10.83 -14.28
CA GLU A 178 -27.02 12.02 -15.08
C GLU A 178 -25.91 11.69 -16.09
N GLN A 179 -25.95 12.31 -17.27
CA GLN A 179 -24.91 12.11 -18.31
C GLN A 179 -23.51 12.51 -17.84
N GLN A 180 -23.41 13.38 -16.82
CA GLN A 180 -22.14 13.90 -16.29
C GLN A 180 -21.74 13.23 -14.96
N GLY A 181 -22.44 12.18 -14.56
CA GLY A 181 -22.24 11.48 -13.30
C GLY A 181 -22.83 12.20 -12.08
N PRO A 182 -22.62 11.68 -10.86
CA PRO A 182 -21.80 10.50 -10.56
C PRO A 182 -22.36 9.20 -11.16
N TYR A 183 -21.47 8.32 -11.62
CA TYR A 183 -21.83 7.14 -12.41
C TYR A 183 -22.05 5.86 -11.59
N LYS A 184 -21.81 5.92 -10.28
CA LYS A 184 -21.87 4.78 -9.36
C LYS A 184 -22.51 5.16 -8.04
N PRO A 185 -23.21 4.24 -7.36
CA PRO A 185 -23.75 4.49 -6.03
C PRO A 185 -22.62 4.63 -5.00
N GLU A 186 -22.95 5.14 -3.81
CA GLU A 186 -21.96 5.46 -2.78
C GLU A 186 -21.18 4.23 -2.30
N HIS A 187 -21.87 3.11 -2.11
CA HIS A 187 -21.29 1.84 -1.62
C HIS A 187 -20.51 1.05 -2.68
N TYR A 188 -20.31 1.60 -3.88
CA TYR A 188 -19.60 0.92 -4.94
C TYR A 188 -18.09 0.83 -4.62
N ARG A 189 -17.50 -0.36 -4.79
CA ARG A 189 -16.13 -0.68 -4.38
C ARG A 189 -15.09 -0.35 -5.47
N TYR A 190 -15.15 0.86 -6.03
CA TYR A 190 -14.44 1.36 -7.23
C TYR A 190 -15.16 1.16 -8.56
#